data_AF-A0AB39Q8V2-F1
#
_entry.id   AF-A0AB39Q8V2-F1
#
_cell.length_a   1.000
_cell.length_b   1.000
_cell.length_c   1.000
_cell.angle_alpha   90.00
_cell.angle_beta   90.00
_cell.angle_gamma   90.00
#
_symmetry.space_group_name_H-M   'P 1'
#
loop_
_entity.id
_entity.type
_entity.pdbx_description
1 polymer ?
#
loop_
_entity_poly.entity_id
_entity_poly.type
_entity_poly.pdbx_seq_one_letter_code
_entity_poly.pdbx_strand_id
1 'polypeptide(L)'
;MATLHQRRHYREAIMKSLYEALEGNRLLGLTGAQLREDVAMPEEDLAAACTYLAAEGLIQVDWARGNTPAMVTLLHKGIQLMESEEK
;
A
#
# COMPACT_ATOMS: atom_id res chain seq x y z
N MET A 1 -0.20 -8.53 -16.36
CA MET A 1 -0.80 -9.18 -15.17
C MET A 1 0.29 -9.84 -14.36
N ALA A 2 0.50 -9.37 -13.12
CA ALA A 2 1.43 -10.00 -12.19
C ALA A 2 1.01 -11.44 -11.80
N THR A 3 2.00 -12.32 -11.63
CA THR A 3 1.82 -13.68 -11.09
C THR A 3 1.37 -13.64 -9.62
N LEU A 4 0.82 -14.73 -9.09
CA LEU A 4 0.38 -14.81 -7.69
C LEU A 4 1.50 -14.45 -6.69
N HIS A 5 2.73 -14.90 -6.96
CA HIS A 5 3.89 -14.57 -6.13
C HIS A 5 4.22 -13.07 -6.17
N GLN A 6 4.19 -12.45 -7.35
CA GLN A 6 4.41 -11.00 -7.50
C GLN A 6 3.34 -10.19 -6.78
N ARG A 7 2.07 -10.60 -6.85
CA ARG A 7 0.97 -9.90 -6.16
C ARG A 7 1.11 -9.94 -4.65
N ARG A 8 1.66 -11.02 -4.08
CA ARG A 8 1.95 -11.10 -2.64
C ARG A 8 3.08 -10.14 -2.27
N HIS A 9 4.19 -10.21 -3.02
CA HIS A 9 5.33 -9.32 -2.82
C HIS A 9 4.93 -7.83 -2.93
N TYR A 10 4.07 -7.47 -3.88
CA TYR A 10 3.58 -6.09 -4.02
C TYR A 10 2.77 -5.62 -2.82
N ARG A 11 1.94 -6.48 -2.21
CA ARG A 11 1.18 -6.12 -1.01
C ARG A 11 2.10 -5.88 0.18
N GLU A 12 3.05 -6.80 0.39
CA GLU A 12 4.05 -6.70 1.46
C GLU A 12 4.90 -5.43 1.29
N ALA A 13 5.35 -5.14 0.06
CA ALA A 13 6.12 -3.94 -0.23
C ALA A 13 5.32 -2.64 -0.03
N ILE A 14 4.05 -2.57 -0.45
CA ILE A 14 3.18 -1.40 -0.19
C ILE A 14 3.02 -1.19 1.31
N MET A 15 2.73 -2.25 2.07
CA MET A 15 2.57 -2.18 3.52
C MET A 15 3.84 -1.65 4.21
N LYS A 16 5.01 -2.16 3.79
CA LYS A 16 6.29 -1.71 4.31
C LYS A 16 6.58 -0.23 3.98
N SER A 17 6.39 0.19 2.73
CA SER A 17 6.60 1.59 2.35
C SER A 17 5.67 2.55 3.12
N LEU A 18 4.42 2.16 3.34
CA LEU A 18 3.48 2.94 4.14
C LEU A 18 3.89 3.03 5.62
N TYR A 19 4.41 1.93 6.17
CA TYR A 19 4.88 1.89 7.56
C TYR A 19 6.14 2.73 7.76
N GLU A 20 7.13 2.62 6.86
CA GLU A 20 8.34 3.47 6.88
C GLU A 20 7.98 4.97 6.73
N ALA A 21 6.99 5.29 5.90
CA ALA A 21 6.50 6.66 5.77
C ALA A 21 5.85 7.18 7.06
N LEU A 22 5.13 6.32 7.78
CA LEU A 22 4.55 6.65 9.08
C LEU A 22 5.64 6.97 10.12
N GLU A 23 6.70 6.15 10.19
CA GLU A 23 7.85 6.39 11.07
C GLU A 23 8.61 7.67 10.71
N GLY A 24 8.69 8.01 9.42
CA GLY A 24 9.23 9.27 8.90
C GLY A 24 8.36 10.51 9.17
N ASN A 25 7.33 10.41 10.02
CA ASN A 25 6.37 11.47 10.36
C ASN A 25 5.53 11.97 9.18
N ARG A 26 5.30 11.13 8.16
CA ARG A 26 4.35 11.42 7.08
C ARG A 26 2.95 10.91 7.47
N LEU A 27 2.35 11.60 8.43
CA LEU A 27 1.05 11.25 9.02
C LEU A 27 -0.13 11.22 8.02
N LEU A 28 0.07 11.74 6.81
CA LEU A 28 -0.95 11.81 5.76
C LEU A 28 -0.95 10.59 4.82
N GLY A 29 0.00 9.66 4.96
CA GLY A 29 0.16 8.53 4.04
C GLY A 29 1.02 8.86 2.81
N LEU A 30 0.96 8.01 1.79
CA LEU A 30 1.73 8.14 0.54
C LEU A 30 0.80 8.34 -0.65
N THR A 31 1.27 9.08 -1.66
CA THR A 31 0.54 9.18 -2.92
C THR A 31 0.67 7.88 -3.73
N GLY A 32 -0.32 7.56 -4.56
CA GLY A 32 -0.22 6.37 -5.43
C GLY A 32 0.94 6.47 -6.43
N ALA A 33 1.28 7.67 -6.89
CA ALA A 33 2.46 7.88 -7.74
C ALA A 33 3.76 7.52 -7.02
N GLN A 34 3.92 7.97 -5.77
CA GLN A 34 5.08 7.65 -4.94
C GLN A 34 5.17 6.15 -4.64
N LEU A 35 4.07 5.51 -4.24
CA LEU A 35 4.05 4.05 -4.03
C LEU A 35 4.43 3.26 -5.29
N ARG A 36 3.98 3.73 -6.45
CA ARG A 36 4.32 3.10 -7.73
C ARG A 36 5.81 3.17 -8.02
N GLU A 37 6.43 4.32 -7.73
CA GLU A 37 7.87 4.55 -7.90
C GLU A 37 8.68 3.75 -6.88
N ASP A 38 8.30 3.79 -5.60
CA ASP A 38 8.99 3.11 -4.51
C ASP A 38 8.99 1.59 -4.67
N VAL A 39 7.87 1.02 -5.14
CA VAL A 39 7.73 -0.44 -5.31
C VAL A 39 8.01 -0.90 -6.77
N ALA A 40 8.26 0.05 -7.69
CA ALA A 40 8.51 -0.19 -9.10
C ALA A 40 7.49 -1.15 -9.75
N MET A 41 6.19 -0.85 -9.60
CA MET A 41 5.10 -1.71 -10.08
C MET A 41 4.20 -1.02 -11.13
N PRO A 42 3.48 -1.78 -11.97
CA PRO A 42 2.47 -1.21 -12.86
C PRO A 42 1.29 -0.61 -12.10
N GLU A 43 0.66 0.42 -12.68
CA GLU A 43 -0.49 1.12 -12.07
C GLU A 43 -1.70 0.19 -11.84
N GLU A 44 -1.97 -0.73 -12.77
CA GLU A 44 -3.06 -1.71 -12.63
C GLU A 44 -2.82 -2.68 -11.47
N ASP A 45 -1.57 -3.13 -11.29
CA ASP A 45 -1.21 -4.03 -10.19
C ASP A 45 -1.23 -3.29 -8.84
N LEU A 46 -0.85 -1.99 -8.83
CA LEU A 46 -1.02 -1.12 -7.67
C LEU A 46 -2.48 -0.98 -7.28
N ALA A 47 -3.37 -0.66 -8.23
CA ALA A 47 -4.80 -0.54 -7.97
C ALA A 47 -5.38 -1.85 -7.43
N ALA A 48 -5.00 -3.00 -7.99
CA ALA A 48 -5.44 -4.30 -7.51
C ALA A 48 -4.94 -4.61 -6.09
N ALA A 49 -3.67 -4.31 -5.79
CA ALA A 49 -3.10 -4.52 -4.47
C ALA A 49 -3.73 -3.60 -3.41
N CYS A 50 -3.91 -2.31 -3.74
CA CYS A 50 -4.58 -1.35 -2.88
C CYS A 50 -6.04 -1.73 -2.60
N THR A 51 -6.77 -2.20 -3.62
CA THR A 51 -8.14 -2.70 -3.44
C THR A 51 -8.20 -3.87 -2.46
N TYR A 52 -7.26 -4.81 -2.60
CA TYR A 52 -7.19 -5.98 -1.73
C TYR A 52 -6.90 -5.60 -0.26
N LEU A 53 -5.85 -4.80 -0.05
CA LEU A 53 -5.45 -4.36 1.30
C LEU A 53 -6.51 -3.48 1.97
N ALA A 54 -7.21 -2.65 1.19
CA ALA A 54 -8.34 -1.86 1.68
C ALA A 54 -9.51 -2.75 2.11
N ALA A 55 -9.82 -3.80 1.33
CA ALA A 55 -10.86 -4.77 1.70
C ALA A 55 -10.52 -5.55 2.99
N GLU A 56 -9.24 -5.78 3.26
CA GLU A 56 -8.78 -6.37 4.54
C GLU A 56 -8.76 -5.38 5.71
N GLY A 57 -9.03 -4.09 5.45
CA GLY A 57 -9.01 -3.03 6.46
C GLY A 57 -7.60 -2.67 6.96
N LEU A 58 -6.56 -2.99 6.17
CA LEU A 58 -5.17 -2.69 6.52
C LEU A 58 -4.77 -1.26 6.11
N ILE A 59 -5.36 -0.76 5.04
CA ILE A 59 -5.13 0.58 4.50
C ILE A 59 -6.45 1.27 4.17
N GLN A 60 -6.40 2.59 4.09
CA GLN A 60 -7.42 3.42 3.44
C GLN A 60 -6.87 3.93 2.12
N VAL A 61 -7.72 3.97 1.09
CA VAL A 61 -7.34 4.43 -0.24
C VAL A 61 -8.32 5.49 -0.71
N ASP A 62 -7.81 6.67 -1.02
CA ASP A 62 -8.53 7.69 -1.75
C ASP A 62 -8.26 7.50 -3.25
N TRP A 63 -9.32 7.27 -4.02
CA TRP A 63 -9.21 6.97 -5.45
C TRP A 63 -9.34 8.23 -6.31
N ALA A 64 -8.43 8.38 -7.27
CA ALA A 64 -8.60 9.31 -8.37
C ALA A 64 -9.50 8.72 -9.47
N ARG A 65 -9.82 9.53 -10.48
CA ARG A 65 -10.47 9.04 -11.70
C ARG A 65 -9.57 8.00 -12.38
N GLY A 66 -10.18 6.93 -12.90
CA GLY A 66 -9.45 5.87 -13.61
C GLY A 66 -8.98 4.70 -12.75
N ASN A 67 -9.45 4.59 -11.50
CA ASN A 67 -9.05 3.53 -10.56
C ASN A 67 -7.56 3.62 -10.15
N THR A 68 -6.99 4.81 -10.22
CA THR A 68 -5.63 5.10 -9.77
C THR A 68 -5.68 5.56 -8.31
N PRO A 69 -4.89 5.01 -7.38
CA PRO A 69 -4.82 5.52 -6.02
C PRO A 69 -4.27 6.95 -6.01
N ALA A 70 -5.02 7.89 -5.44
CA ALA A 70 -4.55 9.25 -5.22
C ALA A 70 -3.70 9.32 -3.95
N MET A 71 -4.22 8.79 -2.86
CA MET A 71 -3.59 8.75 -1.55
C MET A 71 -3.89 7.41 -0.87
N VAL A 72 -2.89 6.89 -0.18
CA VAL A 72 -2.97 5.62 0.53
C VAL A 72 -2.43 5.83 1.93
N THR A 73 -3.22 5.45 2.92
CA THR A 73 -2.91 5.67 4.34
C THR A 73 -2.96 4.35 5.08
N LEU A 74 -1.97 4.10 5.92
CA LEU A 74 -1.95 2.90 6.76
C LEU A 74 -2.98 3.04 7.90
N LEU A 75 -3.78 2.02 8.12
CA LEU A 75 -4.74 1.97 9.24
C LEU A 75 -4.12 1.28 10.45
N HIS A 76 -4.76 1.46 11.61
CA HIS A 76 -4.30 0.86 12.86
C HIS A 76 -4.09 -0.66 12.77
N LYS A 77 -4.98 -1.38 12.08
CA LYS A 77 -4.84 -2.81 11.85
C LYS A 77 -3.60 -3.14 10.99
N GLY A 78 -3.30 -2.30 10.01
CA GLY A 78 -2.10 -2.44 9.18
C GLY A 78 -0.81 -2.20 9.97
N ILE A 79 -0.81 -1.20 10.86
CA ILE A 79 0.30 -0.94 11.79
C ILE A 79 0.55 -2.15 12.68
N GLN A 80 -0.48 -2.68 13.34
CA GLN A 80 -0.35 -3.85 14.21
C GLN A 80 0.16 -5.09 13.47
N LEU A 81 -0.23 -5.28 12.21
CA LEU A 81 0.28 -6.37 11.38
C LEU A 81 1.78 -6.21 11.15
N MET A 82 2.24 -5.03 10.74
CA MET A 82 3.67 -4.74 10.51
C MET A 82 4.50 -4.90 11.79
N GLU A 83 4.04 -4.35 12.91
CA GLU A 83 4.70 -4.49 14.22
C GLU A 83 4.79 -5.95 14.69
N SER A 84 3.86 -6.81 14.26
CA SER A 84 3.87 -8.23 14.60
C SER A 84 4.83 -9.04 13.73
N GLU A 85 5.11 -8.59 12.50
CA GLU A 85 6.08 -9.23 11.59
C GLU A 85 7.55 -8.86 11.91
N GLU A 86 7.79 -7.77 12.63
CA GLU A 86 9.14 -7.39 13.10
C GLU A 86 9.64 -8.17 14.33
N LYS A 87 8.82 -9.06 14.91
CA LYS A 87 9.16 -9.89 16.09
C LYS A 87 9.69 -11.27 15.72
#